data_AF-A0A975W4X2-F1
#
_entry.id   AF-A0A975W4X2-F1
#
_cell.length_a   1.000
_cell.length_b   1.000
_cell.length_c   1.000
_cell.angle_alpha   90.00
_cell.angle_beta   90.00
_cell.angle_gamma   90.00
#
_symmetry.space_group_name_H-M   'P 1'
#
loop_
_entity.id
_entity.type
_entity.pdbx_description
1 polymer ?
#
loop_
_entity_poly.entity_id
_entity_poly.type
_entity_poly.pdbx_seq_one_letter_code
_entity_poly.pdbx_strand_id
1 'polypeptide(L)'
;MPDALVLGRRQELIHAVMTIQAAFLHAGCPGLDDLERASDFDDWHKWCRGPINWLMGLDPATRLVKAQKKDPRAGEVAGVLEAVFMLKGPMTWKASDLLKMDGGVYLALEDAMGLSPGKEPSTRSVGRWLQGAKDRIAGGYVLREHSLAQGSVTWKVVRAD
;
A
#
# COMPACT_ATOMS: atom_id res chain seq x y z
N MET A 1 -8.06 -31.48 11.23
CA MET A 1 -7.33 -30.20 11.01
C MET A 1 -7.21 -29.98 9.50
N PRO A 2 -7.47 -28.76 8.99
CA PRO A 2 -7.30 -28.43 7.57
C PRO A 2 -5.92 -28.86 7.03
N ASP A 3 -4.87 -28.72 7.83
CA ASP A 3 -3.49 -29.05 7.44
C ASP A 3 -3.31 -30.53 7.11
N ALA A 4 -3.89 -31.43 7.89
CA ALA A 4 -3.80 -32.87 7.63
C ALA A 4 -4.51 -33.27 6.32
N LEU A 5 -5.61 -32.59 6.00
CA LEU A 5 -6.35 -32.79 4.74
C LEU A 5 -5.55 -32.25 3.55
N VAL A 6 -4.95 -31.06 3.68
CA VAL A 6 -4.10 -30.47 2.64
C VAL A 6 -2.88 -31.34 2.37
N LEU A 7 -2.22 -31.82 3.42
CA LEU A 7 -1.06 -32.71 3.27
C LEU A 7 -1.44 -34.04 2.62
N GLY A 8 -2.55 -34.65 3.06
CA GLY A 8 -3.03 -35.93 2.52
C GLY A 8 -3.52 -35.86 1.05
N ARG A 9 -3.88 -34.67 0.55
CA ARG A 9 -4.41 -34.46 -0.81
C ARG A 9 -3.59 -33.47 -1.63
N ARG A 10 -2.35 -33.20 -1.24
CA ARG A 10 -1.52 -32.12 -1.80
C ARG A 10 -1.45 -32.19 -3.33
N GLN A 11 -1.24 -33.39 -3.88
CA GLN A 11 -1.12 -33.57 -5.33
C GLN A 11 -2.42 -33.23 -6.07
N GLU A 12 -3.57 -33.70 -5.57
CA GLU A 12 -4.87 -33.41 -6.16
C GLU A 12 -5.18 -31.90 -6.11
N LEU A 13 -4.89 -31.26 -4.97
CA LEU A 13 -5.10 -29.83 -4.79
C LEU A 13 -4.24 -28.98 -5.71
N ILE A 14 -2.95 -29.34 -5.87
CA ILE A 14 -2.05 -28.64 -6.80
C ILE A 14 -2.57 -28.79 -8.23
N HIS A 15 -2.95 -30.00 -8.64
CA HIS A 15 -3.48 -30.22 -9.99
C HIS A 15 -4.76 -29.40 -10.24
N ALA A 16 -5.68 -29.39 -9.28
CA ALA A 16 -6.90 -28.59 -9.38
C ALA A 16 -6.60 -27.09 -9.50
N VAL A 17 -5.70 -26.56 -8.67
CA VAL A 17 -5.30 -25.14 -8.72
C VAL A 17 -4.68 -24.79 -10.07
N MET A 18 -3.75 -25.62 -10.57
CA MET A 18 -3.10 -25.40 -11.87
C MET A 18 -4.11 -25.42 -13.03
N THR A 19 -5.09 -26.33 -12.98
CA THR A 19 -6.17 -26.39 -13.99
C THR A 19 -7.03 -25.13 -13.96
N ILE A 20 -7.41 -24.64 -12.78
CA ILE A 20 -8.21 -23.42 -12.64
C ILE A 20 -7.42 -22.20 -13.16
N GLN A 21 -6.14 -22.10 -12.80
CA GLN A 21 -5.26 -21.03 -13.28
C GLN A 21 -5.10 -21.06 -14.80
N ALA A 22 -4.84 -22.23 -15.38
CA ALA A 22 -4.70 -22.39 -16.82
C ALA A 22 -5.99 -22.00 -17.56
N ALA A 23 -7.15 -22.44 -17.06
CA ALA A 23 -8.45 -22.09 -17.63
C ALA A 23 -8.72 -20.58 -17.56
N PHE A 24 -8.42 -19.94 -16.43
CA PHE A 24 -8.58 -18.50 -16.24
C PHE A 24 -7.71 -17.69 -17.21
N LEU A 25 -6.44 -18.07 -17.36
CA LEU A 25 -5.53 -17.43 -18.31
C LEU A 25 -5.97 -17.63 -19.76
N HIS A 26 -6.42 -18.84 -20.11
CA HIS A 26 -6.93 -19.15 -21.44
C HIS A 26 -8.19 -18.35 -21.77
N ALA A 27 -9.05 -18.09 -20.78
CA ALA A 27 -10.22 -17.25 -20.91
C ALA A 27 -9.90 -15.74 -21.00
N GLY A 28 -8.62 -15.34 -20.97
CA GLY A 28 -8.20 -13.94 -21.07
C GLY A 28 -8.30 -13.15 -19.76
N CYS A 29 -8.23 -13.83 -18.61
CA CYS A 29 -8.32 -13.22 -17.27
C CYS A 29 -9.60 -12.39 -16.99
N PRO A 30 -10.81 -12.96 -17.17
CA PRO A 30 -12.05 -12.20 -17.00
C PRO A 30 -12.20 -11.59 -15.60
N GLY A 31 -12.61 -10.31 -15.53
CA GLY A 31 -12.88 -9.61 -14.27
C GLY A 31 -11.65 -9.29 -13.42
N LEU A 32 -10.43 -9.55 -13.91
CA LEU A 32 -9.20 -9.28 -13.15
C LEU A 32 -9.00 -7.78 -12.88
N ASP A 33 -9.31 -6.96 -13.87
CA ASP A 33 -9.16 -5.50 -13.80
C ASP A 33 -10.29 -4.82 -13.01
N ASP A 34 -11.42 -5.51 -12.81
CA ASP A 34 -12.54 -5.03 -11.99
C ASP A 34 -12.28 -5.18 -10.48
N LEU A 35 -11.27 -5.97 -10.11
CA LEU A 35 -10.93 -6.21 -8.72
C LEU A 35 -10.10 -5.05 -8.16
N GLU A 36 -10.66 -4.35 -7.16
CA GLU A 36 -9.96 -3.28 -6.45
C GLU A 36 -8.60 -3.75 -5.90
N ARG A 37 -7.54 -2.95 -6.08
CA ARG A 37 -6.21 -3.27 -5.56
C ARG A 37 -6.25 -3.51 -4.05
N ALA A 38 -5.80 -4.70 -3.64
CA ALA A 38 -5.73 -5.08 -2.23
C ALA A 38 -4.30 -4.97 -1.66
N SER A 39 -3.28 -4.79 -2.52
CA SER A 39 -1.86 -4.72 -2.18
C SER A 39 -1.01 -4.56 -3.45
N ASP A 40 0.29 -4.34 -3.30
CA ASP A 40 1.30 -4.39 -4.39
C ASP A 40 1.63 -5.82 -4.89
N PHE A 41 0.94 -6.86 -4.42
CA PHE A 41 1.16 -8.24 -4.86
C PHE A 41 0.43 -8.55 -6.19
N ASP A 42 0.87 -7.92 -7.27
CA ASP A 42 0.29 -8.08 -8.62
C ASP A 42 0.27 -9.56 -9.08
N ASP A 43 1.32 -10.33 -8.74
CA ASP A 43 1.36 -11.76 -9.02
C ASP A 43 0.26 -12.52 -8.28
N TRP A 44 0.04 -12.23 -7.00
CA TRP A 44 -1.04 -12.87 -6.26
C TRP A 44 -2.42 -12.52 -6.81
N HIS A 45 -2.57 -11.27 -7.28
CA HIS A 45 -3.79 -10.80 -7.94
C HIS A 45 -4.12 -11.65 -9.17
N LYS A 46 -3.13 -11.86 -10.05
CA LYS A 46 -3.29 -12.64 -11.28
C LYS A 46 -3.38 -14.15 -11.05
N TRP A 47 -2.53 -14.71 -10.19
CA TRP A 47 -2.38 -16.17 -10.07
C TRP A 47 -3.30 -16.81 -9.03
N CYS A 48 -3.81 -16.05 -8.06
CA CYS A 48 -4.63 -16.61 -6.98
C CYS A 48 -6.00 -15.95 -6.89
N ARG A 49 -6.03 -14.63 -6.69
CA ARG A 49 -7.27 -13.90 -6.41
C ARG A 49 -8.23 -13.90 -7.60
N GLY A 50 -7.73 -13.54 -8.78
CA GLY A 50 -8.51 -13.53 -10.03
C GLY A 50 -9.17 -14.87 -10.34
N PRO A 51 -8.41 -15.99 -10.41
CA PRO A 51 -8.99 -17.31 -10.68
C PRO A 51 -10.05 -17.74 -9.66
N ILE A 52 -9.86 -17.45 -8.37
CA ILE A 52 -10.84 -17.76 -7.31
C ILE A 52 -12.10 -16.90 -7.50
N ASN A 53 -11.94 -15.61 -7.75
CA ASN A 53 -13.07 -14.71 -7.99
C ASN A 53 -13.87 -15.12 -9.24
N TRP A 54 -13.17 -15.44 -10.33
CA TRP A 54 -13.80 -15.89 -11.57
C TRP A 54 -14.58 -17.19 -11.40
N LEU A 55 -14.00 -18.19 -10.72
CA LEU A 55 -14.64 -19.49 -10.55
C LEU A 55 -15.79 -19.48 -9.53
N MET A 56 -15.61 -18.73 -8.43
CA MET A 56 -16.51 -18.82 -7.26
C MET A 56 -17.39 -17.58 -7.06
N GLY A 57 -17.15 -16.48 -7.80
CA GLY A 57 -17.79 -15.18 -7.55
C GLY A 57 -17.39 -14.56 -6.20
N LEU A 58 -16.29 -15.02 -5.60
CA LEU A 58 -15.84 -14.62 -4.27
C LEU A 58 -14.47 -13.97 -4.33
N ASP A 59 -14.36 -12.75 -3.82
CA ASP A 59 -13.06 -12.09 -3.67
C ASP A 59 -12.45 -12.40 -2.28
N PRO A 60 -11.39 -13.22 -2.20
CA PRO A 60 -10.73 -13.56 -0.93
C PRO A 60 -10.10 -12.32 -0.26
N ALA A 61 -9.82 -11.25 -1.00
CA ALA A 61 -9.24 -10.02 -0.48
C ALA A 61 -10.29 -9.05 0.09
N THR A 62 -11.59 -9.34 0.01
CA THR A 62 -12.67 -8.43 0.44
C THR A 62 -12.45 -7.88 1.86
N ARG A 63 -12.03 -8.73 2.80
CA ARG A 63 -11.78 -8.33 4.19
C ARG A 63 -10.53 -7.43 4.31
N LEU A 64 -9.48 -7.75 3.55
CA LEU A 64 -8.24 -6.98 3.52
C LEU A 64 -8.50 -5.57 2.97
N VAL A 65 -9.19 -5.47 1.83
CA VAL A 65 -9.57 -4.20 1.20
C VAL A 65 -10.44 -3.36 2.14
N LYS A 66 -11.43 -3.98 2.80
CA LYS A 66 -12.27 -3.28 3.80
C LYS A 66 -11.49 -2.80 5.01
N ALA A 67 -10.48 -3.56 5.45
CA ALA A 67 -9.63 -3.17 6.57
C ALA A 67 -8.73 -1.98 6.20
N GLN A 68 -8.14 -1.98 5.00
CA GLN A 68 -7.35 -0.86 4.48
C GLN A 68 -8.17 0.44 4.43
N LYS A 69 -9.42 0.37 3.95
CA LYS A 69 -10.34 1.53 3.92
C LYS A 69 -10.69 2.09 5.29
N LYS A 70 -10.55 1.30 6.35
CA LYS A 70 -10.93 1.67 7.72
C LYS A 70 -9.74 2.04 8.59
N ASP A 71 -8.50 2.02 8.08
CA ASP A 71 -7.32 2.38 8.88
C ASP A 71 -7.34 3.89 9.18
N PRO A 72 -7.57 4.33 10.44
CA PRO A 72 -7.63 5.75 10.79
C PRO A 72 -6.30 6.46 10.51
N ARG A 73 -5.17 5.73 10.59
CA ARG A 73 -3.85 6.25 10.26
C ARG A 73 -3.71 6.58 8.78
N ALA A 74 -4.54 5.99 7.91
CA ALA A 74 -4.53 6.34 6.49
C ALA A 74 -5.06 7.76 6.26
N GLY A 75 -6.01 8.25 7.07
CA GLY A 75 -6.49 9.63 6.98
C GLY A 75 -5.44 10.65 7.44
N GLU A 76 -4.75 10.33 8.52
CA GLU A 76 -3.64 11.14 9.05
C GLU A 76 -2.46 11.22 8.07
N VAL A 77 -2.04 10.08 7.51
CA VAL A 77 -1.02 10.04 6.45
C VAL A 77 -1.49 10.80 5.20
N ALA A 78 -2.76 10.66 4.81
CA ALA A 78 -3.32 11.33 3.64
C ALA A 78 -3.18 12.86 3.73
N GLY A 79 -3.49 13.45 4.89
CA GLY A 79 -3.37 14.89 5.10
C GLY A 79 -1.95 15.41 4.89
N VAL A 80 -0.94 14.68 5.38
CA VAL A 80 0.48 15.02 5.16
C VAL A 80 0.85 14.90 3.68
N LEU A 81 0.49 13.78 3.03
CA LEU A 81 0.86 13.55 1.63
C LEU A 81 0.21 14.57 0.69
N GLU A 82 -1.05 14.89 0.91
CA GLU A 82 -1.77 15.91 0.14
C GLU A 82 -1.12 17.30 0.30
N ALA A 83 -0.87 17.74 1.53
CA ALA A 83 -0.23 19.03 1.80
C ALA A 83 1.15 19.13 1.14
N VAL A 84 1.96 18.06 1.22
CA VAL A 84 3.27 18.00 0.58
C VAL A 84 3.15 18.04 -0.94
N PHE A 85 2.22 17.28 -1.53
CA PHE A 85 2.03 17.25 -2.98
C PHE A 85 1.53 18.60 -3.51
N MET A 86 0.65 19.29 -2.78
CA MET A 86 0.21 20.63 -3.14
C MET A 86 1.35 21.65 -3.14
N LEU A 87 2.32 21.50 -2.22
CA LEU A 87 3.46 22.42 -2.10
C LEU A 87 4.61 22.10 -3.07
N LYS A 88 4.94 20.83 -3.26
CA LYS A 88 6.15 20.39 -3.98
C LYS A 88 5.87 19.62 -5.27
N GLY A 89 4.61 19.22 -5.51
CA GLY A 89 4.27 18.30 -6.59
C GLY A 89 5.08 16.99 -6.49
N PRO A 90 5.50 16.40 -7.63
CA PRO A 90 6.25 15.15 -7.65
C PRO A 90 7.76 15.31 -7.37
N MET A 91 8.21 16.45 -6.85
CA MET A 91 9.63 16.69 -6.56
C MET A 91 10.14 15.85 -5.38
N THR A 92 11.44 15.55 -5.37
CA THR A 92 12.11 14.83 -4.29
C THR A 92 12.57 15.75 -3.16
N TRP A 93 12.47 15.30 -1.91
CA TRP A 93 12.83 16.06 -0.70
C TRP A 93 13.39 15.15 0.39
N LYS A 94 14.13 15.72 1.36
CA LYS A 94 14.67 15.00 2.52
C LYS A 94 13.72 15.10 3.72
N ALA A 95 13.81 14.17 4.66
CA ALA A 95 13.04 14.22 5.90
C ALA A 95 13.24 15.53 6.69
N SER A 96 14.43 16.14 6.61
CA SER A 96 14.73 17.45 7.22
C SER A 96 13.98 18.61 6.58
N ASP A 97 13.60 18.48 5.31
CA ASP A 97 12.91 19.53 4.58
C ASP A 97 11.46 19.60 5.01
N LEU A 98 10.86 18.45 5.35
CA LEU A 98 9.47 18.35 5.82
C LEU A 98 9.21 19.20 7.08
N LEU A 99 10.21 19.28 7.98
CA LEU A 99 10.14 20.12 9.18
C LEU A 99 10.15 21.63 8.90
N LYS A 100 10.52 22.03 7.68
CA LYS A 100 10.64 23.42 7.25
C LYS A 100 9.56 23.81 6.24
N MET A 101 8.70 22.88 5.84
CA MET A 101 7.65 23.13 4.85
C MET A 101 6.50 23.89 5.51
N ASP A 102 6.12 25.00 4.89
CA ASP A 102 4.92 25.77 5.23
C ASP A 102 3.70 25.26 4.43
N GLY A 103 2.56 25.95 4.50
CA GLY A 103 1.35 25.53 3.78
C GLY A 103 0.55 24.41 4.45
N GLY A 104 0.63 24.29 5.78
CA GLY A 104 -0.14 23.32 6.57
C GLY A 104 0.52 21.94 6.73
N VAL A 105 1.66 21.70 6.06
CA VAL A 105 2.42 20.43 6.15
C VAL A 105 2.83 20.12 7.58
N TYR A 106 3.37 21.10 8.31
CA TYR A 106 3.83 20.91 9.68
C TYR A 106 2.69 20.50 10.63
N LEU A 107 1.53 21.15 10.54
CA LEU A 107 0.36 20.82 11.35
C LEU A 107 -0.15 19.41 11.03
N ALA A 108 -0.29 19.07 9.75
CA ALA A 108 -0.68 17.72 9.34
C ALA A 108 0.31 16.65 9.84
N LEU A 109 1.61 16.97 9.86
CA LEU A 109 2.65 16.07 10.35
C LEU A 109 2.57 15.88 11.86
N GLU A 110 2.30 16.94 12.64
CA GLU A 110 2.10 16.84 14.09
C GLU A 110 0.91 15.93 14.43
N ASP A 111 -0.23 16.16 13.77
CA ASP A 111 -1.43 15.34 13.93
C ASP A 111 -1.14 13.87 13.59
N ALA A 112 -0.51 13.62 12.43
CA ALA A 112 -0.25 12.27 11.96
C ALA A 112 0.83 11.50 12.73
N MET A 113 1.68 12.19 13.48
CA MET A 113 2.67 11.56 14.34
C MET A 113 2.13 11.28 15.75
N GLY A 114 0.98 11.86 16.13
CA GLY A 114 0.35 11.64 17.43
C GLY A 114 1.28 11.92 18.61
N LEU A 115 2.10 12.97 18.51
CA LEU A 115 3.12 13.28 19.51
C LEU A 115 2.47 13.69 20.84
N SER A 116 3.10 13.33 21.95
CA SER A 116 2.66 13.76 23.28
C SER A 116 2.77 15.29 23.40
N PRO A 117 1.91 15.96 24.21
CA PRO A 117 1.97 17.39 24.41
C PRO A 117 3.38 17.88 24.78
N GLY A 118 3.89 18.89 24.08
CA GLY A 118 5.22 19.47 24.29
C GLY A 118 6.39 18.74 23.62
N LYS A 119 6.14 17.71 22.80
CA LYS A 119 7.18 17.08 21.98
C LYS A 119 7.08 17.54 20.53
N GLU A 120 8.18 18.07 20.01
CA GLU A 120 8.30 18.45 18.59
C GLU A 120 8.83 17.30 17.73
N PRO A 121 8.42 17.21 16.45
CA PRO A 121 8.98 16.26 15.51
C PRO A 121 10.49 16.51 15.27
N SER A 122 11.32 15.50 15.51
CA SER A 122 12.73 15.51 15.12
C SER A 122 12.93 14.92 13.72
N THR A 123 14.03 15.27 13.04
CA THR A 123 14.37 14.67 11.72
C THR A 123 14.40 13.14 11.77
N ARG A 124 14.86 12.56 12.89
CA ARG A 124 14.93 11.11 13.07
C ARG A 124 13.56 10.47 13.27
N SER A 125 12.65 11.12 14.01
CA SER A 125 11.29 10.62 14.20
C SER A 125 10.47 10.75 12.91
N VAL A 126 10.64 11.85 12.18
CA VAL A 126 10.06 12.03 10.84
C VAL A 126 10.57 10.98 9.88
N GLY A 127 11.88 10.72 9.85
CA GLY A 127 12.45 9.66 9.01
C GLY A 127 11.85 8.27 9.30
N ARG A 128 11.62 7.93 10.58
CA ARG A 128 10.94 6.67 10.94
C ARG A 128 9.47 6.66 10.53
N TRP A 129 8.77 7.77 10.71
CA TRP A 129 7.38 7.91 10.30
C TRP A 129 7.23 7.73 8.78
N LEU A 130 8.10 8.37 7.99
CA LEU A 130 8.13 8.23 6.53
C LEU A 130 8.39 6.80 6.08
N GLN A 131 9.29 6.09 6.76
CA GLN A 131 9.50 4.66 6.50
C GLN A 131 8.26 3.82 6.81
N GLY A 132 7.51 4.17 7.86
CA GLY A 132 6.23 3.55 8.16
C GLY A 132 5.16 3.83 7.09
N ALA A 133 5.10 5.07 6.59
CA ALA A 133 4.13 5.54 5.60
C ALA A 133 4.47 5.16 4.14
N LYS A 134 5.71 4.72 3.89
CA LYS A 134 6.22 4.33 2.59
C LYS A 134 5.30 3.31 1.91
N ASP A 135 5.08 3.51 0.60
CA ASP A 135 4.29 2.65 -0.28
C ASP A 135 2.81 2.46 0.13
N ARG A 136 2.31 3.24 1.10
CA ARG A 136 0.89 3.25 1.45
C ARG A 136 0.12 4.23 0.56
N ILE A 137 -1.02 3.78 0.04
CA ILE A 137 -1.98 4.65 -0.65
C ILE A 137 -2.85 5.33 0.39
N ALA A 138 -2.81 6.67 0.42
CA ALA A 138 -3.56 7.49 1.35
C ALA A 138 -4.02 8.78 0.65
N GLY A 139 -5.33 9.06 0.65
CA GLY A 139 -5.90 10.27 0.03
C GLY A 139 -5.68 10.38 -1.49
N GLY A 140 -5.46 9.28 -2.21
CA GLY A 140 -5.10 9.30 -3.62
C GLY A 140 -3.62 9.61 -3.89
N TYR A 141 -2.78 9.58 -2.86
CA TYR A 141 -1.34 9.79 -2.94
C TYR A 141 -0.57 8.59 -2.40
N VAL A 142 0.68 8.42 -2.85
CA VAL A 142 1.62 7.42 -2.34
C VAL A 142 3.00 8.04 -2.15
N LEU A 143 3.60 7.74 -1.00
CA LEU A 143 4.97 8.13 -0.66
C LEU A 143 5.97 7.10 -1.21
N ARG A 144 6.89 7.55 -2.06
CA ARG A 144 7.93 6.69 -2.64
C ARG A 144 9.31 7.13 -2.15
N GLU A 145 10.14 6.14 -1.84
CA GLU A 145 11.55 6.36 -1.59
C GLU A 145 12.30 6.61 -2.90
N HIS A 146 13.19 7.58 -2.91
CA HIS A 146 14.13 7.83 -3.98
C HIS A 146 15.52 7.98 -3.38
N SER A 147 16.39 7.01 -3.61
CA SER A 147 17.75 7.00 -3.08
C SER A 147 18.74 7.27 -4.19
N LEU A 148 19.57 8.30 -4.03
CA LEU A 148 20.76 8.51 -4.85
C LEU A 148 21.88 7.61 -4.30
N ALA A 149 22.58 6.89 -5.18
CA ALA A 149 23.58 5.86 -4.83
C ALA A 149 24.76 6.34 -3.94
N GLN A 150 24.82 7.62 -3.57
CA GLN A 150 25.81 8.21 -2.65
C GLN A 150 25.23 9.37 -1.81
N GLY A 151 23.98 9.27 -1.34
CA GLY A 151 23.40 10.36 -0.56
C GLY A 151 22.18 9.96 0.28
N SER A 152 21.92 10.75 1.32
CA SER A 152 20.77 10.64 2.21
C SER A 152 19.47 10.31 1.47
N VAL A 153 18.67 9.38 2.01
CA VAL A 153 17.36 8.99 1.50
C VAL A 153 16.51 10.22 1.19
N THR A 154 16.01 10.31 -0.04
CA THR A 154 15.00 11.30 -0.44
C THR A 154 13.66 10.65 -0.69
N TRP A 155 12.61 11.45 -0.66
CA TRP A 155 11.22 11.03 -0.73
C TRP A 155 10.51 11.83 -1.80
N LYS A 156 9.54 11.23 -2.47
CA LYS A 156 8.62 11.93 -3.35
C LYS A 156 7.19 11.47 -3.10
N VAL A 157 6.24 12.37 -3.27
CA VAL A 157 4.81 12.03 -3.26
C VAL A 157 4.33 11.99 -4.70
N VAL A 158 3.60 10.95 -5.06
CA VAL A 158 2.96 10.83 -6.39
C VAL A 158 1.48 10.50 -6.21
N ARG A 159 0.67 10.75 -7.24
CA ARG A 159 -0.72 10.27 -7.26
C ARG A 159 -0.72 8.75 -7.34
N ALA A 160 -1.68 8.13 -6.66
CA ALA A 160 -1.96 6.72 -6.81
C ALA A 160 -2.75 6.51 -8.11
N ASP A 161 -2.26 5.61 -8.97
CA ASP A 161 -2.92 5.18 -10.21
C ASP A 161 -4.01 4.14 -9.92
#